data_AF-A0A7S4QZ35-F1
#
_entry.id   AF-A0A7S4QZ35-F1
#
_cell.length_a   1.000
_cell.length_b   1.000
_cell.length_c   1.000
_cell.angle_alpha   90.00
_cell.angle_beta   90.00
_cell.angle_gamma   90.00
#
_symmetry.space_group_name_H-M   'P 1'
#
loop_
_entity.id
_entity.type
_entity.pdbx_description
1 polymer ?
#
loop_
_entity_poly.entity_id
_entity_poly.type
_entity_poly.pdbx_seq_one_letter_code
_entity_poly.pdbx_strand_id
1 'polypeptide(L)'
;AASDAGGEPPRGSAEPPARRVEAGAEAAATATEAAQAAELGEGEGEGDGEEDAELALREAIHCALSLAQSNDVDEAVEVLRCECAHAPRAALAEARLAVLEAYLRRERADAASELALQLLREGRLPLHVLEALLRALAQGQQHPRAAELLRAACAPAGGGGG
;
A
#
# COMPACT_ATOMS: atom_id res chain seq x y z
N ALA A 1 -52.17 38.18 12.27
CA ALA A 1 -51.31 39.28 12.73
C ALA A 1 -49.89 38.98 12.28
N ALA A 2 -49.31 39.89 11.50
CA ALA A 2 -48.01 39.77 10.86
C ALA A 2 -46.97 40.66 11.57
N SER A 3 -45.73 40.19 11.63
CA SER A 3 -44.47 40.91 11.81
C SER A 3 -43.42 39.96 11.23
N ASP A 4 -42.74 40.17 10.11
CA ASP A 4 -42.08 41.34 9.48
C ASP A 4 -40.99 41.99 10.34
N ALA A 5 -39.76 41.60 10.04
CA ALA A 5 -38.49 42.34 10.09
C ALA A 5 -37.39 41.28 9.77
N GLY A 6 -36.62 41.30 8.69
CA GLY A 6 -36.05 42.43 7.95
C GLY A 6 -34.55 42.50 8.27
N GLY A 7 -33.66 42.14 7.32
CA GLY A 7 -32.22 42.36 7.47
C GLY A 7 -31.29 41.55 6.55
N GLU A 8 -31.17 41.95 5.30
CA GLU A 8 -30.06 41.65 4.37
C GLU A 8 -29.54 43.01 3.83
N PRO A 9 -28.45 43.11 3.06
CA PRO A 9 -27.02 42.73 3.23
C PRO A 9 -26.13 44.03 3.21
N PRO A 10 -24.78 44.00 3.03
CA PRO A 10 -24.23 43.94 1.67
C PRO A 10 -22.85 43.28 1.47
N ARG A 11 -22.66 42.91 0.20
CA ARG A 11 -21.47 42.68 -0.62
C ARG A 11 -20.16 43.34 -0.16
N GLY A 12 -19.07 42.56 -0.23
CA GLY A 12 -17.69 43.05 -0.26
C GLY A 12 -16.86 42.25 -1.25
N SER A 13 -16.69 42.81 -2.45
CA SER A 13 -15.75 42.37 -3.49
C SER A 13 -14.31 42.72 -3.10
N ALA A 14 -13.36 41.82 -3.40
CA ALA A 14 -11.95 42.19 -3.66
C ALA A 14 -11.23 41.07 -4.44
N GLU A 15 -11.23 41.21 -5.76
CA GLU A 15 -10.13 40.82 -6.68
C GLU A 15 -9.20 42.06 -6.82
N PRO A 16 -8.09 42.11 -7.60
CA PRO A 16 -7.04 41.17 -8.07
C PRO A 16 -5.63 41.72 -7.59
N PRO A 17 -4.38 41.45 -8.11
CA PRO A 17 -4.00 40.93 -9.43
C PRO A 17 -2.80 39.97 -9.57
N ALA A 18 -2.71 39.49 -10.82
CA ALA A 18 -1.63 38.76 -11.45
C ALA A 18 -0.23 39.37 -11.25
N ARG A 19 0.77 38.51 -11.07
CA ARG A 19 2.15 38.79 -11.49
C ARG A 19 2.68 37.66 -12.36
N ARG A 20 2.98 38.07 -13.57
CA ARG A 20 3.72 37.44 -14.65
C ARG A 20 5.21 37.64 -14.38
N VAL A 21 6.04 36.60 -14.44
CA VAL A 21 7.45 36.73 -14.83
C VAL A 21 7.80 35.54 -15.71
N GLU A 22 8.37 35.87 -16.86
CA GLU A 22 8.80 35.02 -17.95
C GLU A 22 10.27 34.58 -17.78
N ALA A 23 10.72 33.76 -18.73
CA ALA A 23 12.11 33.47 -19.13
C ALA A 23 12.86 32.43 -18.28
N GLY A 24 13.62 31.48 -18.84
CA GLY A 24 14.06 31.17 -20.21
C GLY A 24 14.35 29.65 -20.29
N ALA A 25 14.19 28.98 -21.44
CA ALA A 25 15.06 28.99 -22.61
C ALA A 25 16.42 28.27 -22.40
N GLU A 26 16.58 27.17 -23.16
CA GLU A 26 17.84 26.62 -23.72
C GLU A 26 18.83 25.96 -22.73
N ALA A 27 19.56 24.87 -22.99
CA ALA A 27 20.03 24.17 -24.19
C ALA A 27 20.32 22.69 -23.78
N ALA A 28 19.99 21.66 -24.56
CA ALA A 28 20.81 21.01 -25.60
C ALA A 28 22.25 20.57 -25.20
N ALA A 29 22.54 19.31 -25.53
CA ALA A 29 23.86 18.64 -25.64
C ALA A 29 24.47 18.14 -24.32
N THR A 30 25.05 16.94 -24.18
CA THR A 30 25.80 16.10 -25.14
C THR A 30 25.74 14.61 -24.76
N ALA A 31 25.83 13.77 -25.78
CA ALA A 31 26.08 12.35 -25.69
C ALA A 31 27.54 11.99 -25.35
N THR A 32 27.72 10.70 -25.07
CA THR A 32 28.87 9.81 -25.37
C THR A 32 30.04 9.67 -24.38
N GLU A 33 30.28 8.38 -24.09
CA GLU A 33 31.57 7.70 -23.87
C GLU A 33 32.29 7.81 -22.52
N ALA A 34 32.12 6.76 -21.71
CA ALA A 34 33.26 6.03 -21.16
C ALA A 34 32.92 4.53 -21.14
N ALA A 35 33.19 3.89 -22.27
CA ALA A 35 33.39 2.44 -22.34
C ALA A 35 34.84 2.11 -21.94
N GLN A 36 35.07 0.83 -21.62
CA GLN A 36 36.32 0.12 -21.33
C GLN A 36 36.66 0.05 -19.83
N ALA A 37 36.97 -1.10 -19.24
CA ALA A 37 37.38 -2.42 -19.75
C ALA A 37 36.87 -3.47 -18.73
N ALA A 38 36.18 -4.53 -19.18
CA ALA A 38 36.79 -5.84 -19.46
C ALA A 38 37.68 -6.37 -18.32
N GLU A 39 37.10 -7.20 -17.47
CA GLU A 39 37.74 -8.44 -17.02
C GLU A 39 36.69 -9.55 -17.21
N LEU A 40 37.02 -10.47 -18.12
CA LEU A 40 36.34 -11.73 -18.34
C LEU A 40 36.64 -12.62 -17.14
N GLY A 41 35.67 -12.73 -16.23
CA GLY A 41 35.60 -13.80 -15.26
C GLY A 41 34.52 -14.78 -15.68
N GLU A 42 34.85 -15.69 -16.59
CA GLU A 42 34.07 -16.92 -16.79
C GLU A 42 34.26 -17.79 -15.53
N GLY A 43 33.47 -17.49 -14.51
CA GLY A 43 33.28 -18.34 -13.35
C GLY A 43 31.93 -19.01 -13.50
N GLU A 44 31.94 -20.30 -13.83
CA GLU A 44 30.82 -21.21 -13.60
C GLU A 44 30.53 -21.23 -12.09
N GLY A 45 29.72 -20.27 -11.64
CA GLY A 45 29.18 -20.17 -10.29
C GLY A 45 27.69 -20.51 -10.30
N GLU A 46 27.34 -21.69 -10.79
CA GLU A 46 25.98 -22.24 -10.72
C GLU A 46 25.64 -22.66 -9.28
N GLY A 47 25.62 -21.70 -8.36
CA GLY A 47 25.33 -21.92 -6.93
C GLY A 47 25.05 -20.66 -6.12
N ASP A 48 25.68 -19.51 -6.43
CA ASP A 48 25.60 -18.31 -5.59
C ASP A 48 24.34 -17.46 -5.84
N GLY A 49 23.74 -17.54 -7.03
CA GLY A 49 22.60 -16.68 -7.39
C GLY A 49 21.28 -17.01 -6.66
N GLU A 50 21.12 -18.24 -6.16
CA GLU A 50 19.92 -18.64 -5.41
C GLU A 50 19.98 -18.17 -3.95
N GLU A 51 21.15 -18.26 -3.32
CA GLU A 51 21.38 -17.75 -1.95
C GLU A 51 21.27 -16.22 -1.90
N ASP A 52 21.80 -15.52 -2.92
CA ASP A 52 21.67 -14.08 -3.05
C ASP A 52 20.21 -13.63 -3.23
N ALA A 53 19.43 -14.38 -4.01
CA ALA A 53 18.00 -14.10 -4.20
C ALA A 53 17.19 -14.32 -2.91
N GLU A 54 17.49 -15.38 -2.15
CA GLU A 54 16.83 -15.63 -0.88
C GLU A 54 17.19 -14.56 0.16
N LEU A 55 18.46 -14.13 0.22
CA LEU A 55 18.89 -13.05 1.10
C LEU A 55 18.18 -11.73 0.74
N ALA A 56 18.16 -11.35 -0.54
CA ALA A 56 17.46 -10.15 -1.01
C ALA A 56 15.97 -10.17 -0.66
N LEU A 57 15.31 -11.33 -0.80
CA LEU A 57 13.91 -11.50 -0.40
C LEU A 57 13.71 -11.29 1.11
N ARG A 58 14.59 -11.87 1.94
CA ARG A 58 14.53 -11.70 3.40
C ARG A 58 14.71 -10.22 3.79
N GLU A 59 15.64 -9.52 3.16
CA GLU A 59 15.86 -8.09 3.37
C GLU A 59 14.65 -7.24 2.95
N ALA A 60 14.05 -7.53 1.80
CA ALA A 60 12.85 -6.85 1.32
C ALA A 60 11.65 -7.06 2.28
N ILE A 61 11.44 -8.29 2.76
CA ILE A 61 10.41 -8.60 3.76
C ILE A 61 10.67 -7.85 5.06
N HIS A 62 11.92 -7.83 5.54
CA HIS A 62 12.30 -7.11 6.76
C HIS A 62 12.10 -5.59 6.61
N CYS A 63 12.41 -5.03 5.45
CA CYS A 63 12.18 -3.64 5.12
C CYS A 63 10.68 -3.30 5.17
N ALA A 64 9.83 -4.09 4.50
CA ALA A 64 8.39 -3.91 4.52
C ALA A 64 7.79 -4.00 5.93
N LEU A 65 8.27 -4.95 6.76
CA LEU A 65 7.88 -5.06 8.16
C LEU A 65 8.22 -3.81 8.96
N SER A 66 9.45 -3.32 8.81
CA SER A 66 9.94 -2.12 9.52
C SER A 66 9.15 -0.87 9.14
N LEU A 67 8.85 -0.70 7.85
CA LEU A 67 8.02 0.40 7.33
C LEU A 67 6.59 0.32 7.87
N ALA A 68 5.97 -0.86 7.83
CA ALA A 68 4.63 -1.05 8.37
C ALA A 68 4.56 -0.75 9.88
N GLN A 69 5.55 -1.18 10.66
CA GLN A 69 5.66 -0.88 12.09
C GLN A 69 5.85 0.62 12.36
N SER A 70 6.61 1.31 11.49
CA SER A 70 6.83 2.75 11.54
C SER A 70 5.64 3.56 10.99
N ASN A 71 4.59 2.88 10.51
CA ASN A 71 3.35 3.44 9.97
C ASN A 71 3.48 4.08 8.57
N ASP A 72 4.57 3.76 7.85
CA ASP A 72 4.83 4.12 6.45
C ASP A 72 4.23 3.05 5.53
N VAL A 73 2.90 2.98 5.52
CA VAL A 73 2.16 1.85 4.95
C VAL A 73 2.24 1.80 3.42
N ASP A 74 2.28 2.95 2.76
CA ASP A 74 2.33 3.02 1.30
C ASP A 74 3.70 2.54 0.78
N GLU A 75 4.79 2.96 1.41
CA GLU A 75 6.14 2.45 1.13
C GLU A 75 6.26 0.95 1.43
N ALA A 76 5.70 0.47 2.55
CA ALA A 76 5.72 -0.96 2.88
C ALA A 76 5.04 -1.81 1.78
N VAL A 77 3.90 -1.33 1.27
CA VAL A 77 3.17 -1.97 0.18
C VAL A 77 3.95 -1.92 -1.13
N GLU A 78 4.62 -0.80 -1.40
CA GLU A 78 5.45 -0.65 -2.58
C GLU A 78 6.64 -1.62 -2.57
N VAL A 79 7.32 -1.79 -1.43
CA VAL A 79 8.39 -2.79 -1.28
C VAL A 79 7.85 -4.19 -1.55
N LEU A 80 6.72 -4.57 -0.95
CA LEU A 80 6.12 -5.89 -1.19
C LEU A 80 5.70 -6.11 -2.65
N ARG A 81 5.28 -5.04 -3.34
CA ARG A 81 4.85 -5.13 -4.74
C ARG A 81 6.05 -5.22 -5.69
N CYS A 82 7.09 -4.41 -5.47
CA CYS A 82 8.21 -4.28 -6.39
C CYS A 82 9.26 -5.37 -6.14
N GLU A 83 9.69 -5.52 -4.89
CA GLU A 83 10.80 -6.40 -4.52
C GLU A 83 10.34 -7.83 -4.25
N CYS A 84 9.09 -8.01 -3.80
CA CYS A 84 8.54 -9.33 -3.47
C CYS A 84 7.54 -9.87 -4.51
N ALA A 85 7.50 -9.31 -5.72
CA ALA A 85 6.49 -9.63 -6.75
C ALA A 85 6.37 -11.13 -7.07
N HIS A 86 7.50 -11.84 -7.07
CA HIS A 86 7.60 -13.25 -7.45
C HIS A 86 7.69 -14.18 -6.22
N ALA A 87 7.68 -13.63 -5.01
CA ALA A 87 7.86 -14.42 -3.81
C ALA A 87 6.62 -15.27 -3.50
N PRO A 88 6.80 -16.48 -2.92
CA PRO A 88 5.68 -17.29 -2.48
C PRO A 88 4.82 -16.54 -1.46
N ARG A 89 3.49 -16.58 -1.64
CA ARG A 89 2.54 -15.90 -0.73
C ARG A 89 2.74 -16.28 0.75
N ALA A 90 3.14 -17.52 1.00
CA ALA A 90 3.45 -18.01 2.34
C ALA A 90 4.61 -17.26 3.00
N ALA A 91 5.64 -16.88 2.24
CA ALA A 91 6.78 -16.11 2.73
C ALA A 91 6.40 -14.66 3.06
N LEU A 92 5.40 -14.11 2.37
CA LEU A 92 4.94 -12.73 2.57
C LEU A 92 3.84 -12.57 3.62
N ALA A 93 3.39 -13.67 4.24
CA ALA A 93 2.22 -13.67 5.10
C ALA A 93 2.35 -12.69 6.28
N GLU A 94 3.52 -12.70 6.95
CA GLU A 94 3.79 -11.86 8.11
C GLU A 94 3.86 -10.37 7.72
N ALA A 95 4.58 -10.04 6.64
CA ALA A 95 4.66 -8.67 6.16
C ALA A 95 3.30 -8.12 5.70
N ARG A 96 2.48 -8.94 5.02
CA ARG A 96 1.12 -8.55 4.63
C ARG A 96 0.22 -8.36 5.85
N LEU A 97 0.38 -9.15 6.90
CA LEU A 97 -0.35 -8.96 8.16
C LEU A 97 0.05 -7.64 8.84
N ALA A 98 1.35 -7.34 8.92
CA ALA A 98 1.84 -6.08 9.48
C ALA A 98 1.33 -4.86 8.69
N VAL A 99 1.30 -4.93 7.36
CA VAL A 99 0.70 -3.90 6.50
C VAL A 99 -0.79 -3.73 6.78
N LEU A 100 -1.54 -4.83 6.95
CA LEU A 100 -2.97 -4.78 7.28
C LEU A 100 -3.19 -4.07 8.62
N GLU A 101 -2.44 -4.44 9.66
CA GLU A 101 -2.52 -3.77 10.96
C GLU A 101 -2.14 -2.29 10.86
N ALA A 102 -1.17 -1.94 10.02
CA ALA A 102 -0.81 -0.56 9.77
C ALA A 102 -1.94 0.22 9.07
N TYR A 103 -2.63 -0.38 8.10
CA TYR A 103 -3.85 0.21 7.52
C TYR A 103 -4.92 0.47 8.57
N LEU A 104 -5.12 -0.45 9.52
CA LEU A 104 -6.07 -0.27 10.63
C LEU A 104 -5.66 0.91 11.54
N ARG A 105 -4.36 1.03 11.88
CA ARG A 105 -3.85 2.19 12.65
C ARG A 105 -4.04 3.52 11.92
N ARG A 106 -4.03 3.51 10.59
CA ARG A 106 -4.23 4.68 9.72
C ARG A 106 -5.70 4.95 9.37
N GLU A 107 -6.64 4.21 9.97
CA GLU A 107 -8.07 4.29 9.66
C GLU A 107 -8.41 4.05 8.17
N ARG A 108 -7.54 3.34 7.44
CA ARG A 108 -7.73 2.99 6.01
C ARG A 108 -8.47 1.66 5.88
N ALA A 109 -9.71 1.64 6.36
CA ALA A 109 -10.52 0.42 6.48
C ALA A 109 -10.81 -0.25 5.13
N ASP A 110 -10.93 0.50 4.04
CA ASP A 110 -11.17 -0.04 2.70
C ASP A 110 -9.97 -0.88 2.21
N ALA A 111 -8.76 -0.31 2.28
CA ALA A 111 -7.52 -1.00 1.91
C ALA A 111 -7.25 -2.21 2.83
N ALA A 112 -7.49 -2.05 4.14
CA ALA A 112 -7.40 -3.15 5.09
C ALA A 112 -8.36 -4.30 4.74
N SER A 113 -9.58 -3.99 4.30
CA SER A 113 -10.59 -4.98 3.92
C SER A 113 -10.19 -5.78 2.69
N GLU A 114 -9.61 -5.13 1.68
CA GLU A 114 -9.14 -5.80 0.47
C GLU A 114 -8.01 -6.80 0.80
N LEU A 115 -7.05 -6.39 1.62
CA LEU A 115 -5.96 -7.25 2.03
C LEU A 115 -6.44 -8.39 2.96
N ALA A 116 -7.38 -8.10 3.86
CA ALA A 116 -8.00 -9.08 4.74
C ALA A 116 -8.70 -10.21 3.97
N LEU A 117 -9.45 -9.88 2.91
CA LEU A 117 -10.10 -10.89 2.06
C LEU A 117 -9.10 -11.84 1.41
N GLN A 118 -7.93 -11.33 1.01
CA GLN A 118 -6.86 -12.17 0.46
C GLN A 118 -6.30 -13.11 1.53
N LEU A 119 -5.99 -12.59 2.72
CA LEU A 119 -5.45 -13.38 3.83
C LEU A 119 -6.46 -14.41 4.39
N LEU A 120 -7.76 -14.10 4.37
CA LEU A 120 -8.82 -15.04 4.74
C LEU A 120 -8.89 -16.24 3.80
N ARG A 121 -8.82 -16.01 2.48
CA ARG A 121 -8.79 -17.09 1.49
C ARG A 121 -7.58 -18.01 1.63
N GLU A 122 -6.48 -17.47 2.16
CA GLU A 122 -5.25 -18.19 2.44
C GLU A 122 -5.27 -18.87 3.83
N GLY A 123 -6.30 -18.65 4.65
CA GLY A 123 -6.38 -19.18 6.01
C GLY A 123 -5.38 -18.55 6.98
N ARG A 124 -4.91 -17.34 6.68
CA ARG A 124 -3.78 -16.68 7.38
C ARG A 124 -4.18 -15.46 8.20
N LEU A 125 -5.45 -15.03 8.15
CA LEU A 125 -5.90 -13.87 8.92
C LEU A 125 -6.19 -14.27 10.38
N PRO A 126 -5.47 -13.71 11.38
CA PRO A 126 -5.77 -13.97 12.79
C PRO A 126 -7.13 -13.40 13.19
N LEU A 127 -7.83 -14.09 14.08
CA LEU A 127 -9.17 -13.68 14.54
C LEU A 127 -9.19 -12.30 15.20
N HIS A 128 -8.16 -11.94 15.97
CA HIS A 128 -8.10 -10.63 16.64
C HIS A 128 -7.97 -9.47 15.64
N VAL A 129 -7.27 -9.69 14.53
CA VAL A 129 -7.15 -8.71 13.44
C VAL A 129 -8.46 -8.58 12.68
N LEU A 130 -9.14 -9.71 12.40
CA LEU A 130 -10.48 -9.69 11.81
C LEU A 130 -11.47 -8.93 12.71
N GLU A 131 -11.44 -9.15 14.02
CA GLU A 131 -12.29 -8.44 14.98
C GLU A 131 -12.04 -6.93 14.96
N ALA A 132 -10.76 -6.51 14.98
CA ALA A 132 -10.38 -5.10 14.91
C ALA A 132 -10.88 -4.43 13.62
N LEU A 133 -10.74 -5.11 12.48
CA LEU A 133 -11.25 -4.63 11.20
C LEU A 133 -12.79 -4.54 11.18
N LEU A 134 -13.49 -5.56 11.66
CA LEU A 134 -14.97 -5.53 11.74
C LEU A 134 -15.46 -4.38 12.62
N ARG A 135 -14.77 -4.09 13.74
CA ARG A 135 -15.08 -2.95 14.59
C ARG A 135 -14.86 -1.62 13.86
N ALA A 136 -13.74 -1.47 13.15
CA ALA A 136 -13.45 -0.27 12.36
C ALA A 136 -14.51 -0.05 11.27
N LEU A 137 -14.90 -1.10 10.55
CA LEU A 137 -15.95 -1.03 9.52
C LEU A 137 -17.32 -0.67 10.12
N ALA A 138 -17.67 -1.23 11.28
CA ALA A 138 -18.93 -0.90 11.96
C ALA A 138 -18.96 0.56 12.41
N GLN A 139 -17.85 1.08 12.94
CA GLN A 139 -17.71 2.50 13.32
C GLN A 139 -17.81 3.41 12.10
N GLY A 140 -17.24 3.01 10.96
CA GLY A 140 -17.35 3.70 9.67
C GLY A 140 -18.68 3.52 8.95
N GLN A 141 -19.68 2.84 9.56
CA GLN A 141 -20.98 2.51 8.95
C GLN A 141 -20.87 1.68 7.66
N GLN A 142 -19.75 0.97 7.46
CA GLN A 142 -19.48 0.12 6.29
C GLN A 142 -20.00 -1.31 6.51
N HIS A 143 -21.24 -1.46 6.99
CA HIS A 143 -21.84 -2.75 7.30
C HIS A 143 -21.86 -3.77 6.14
N PRO A 144 -22.09 -3.38 4.87
CA PRO A 144 -22.04 -4.34 3.77
C PRO A 144 -20.67 -5.01 3.63
N ARG A 145 -19.58 -4.26 3.86
CA ARG A 145 -18.21 -4.75 3.80
C ARG A 145 -17.88 -5.66 4.98
N ALA A 146 -18.33 -5.29 6.17
CA ALA A 146 -18.21 -6.15 7.36
C ALA A 146 -18.93 -7.51 7.16
N ALA A 147 -20.14 -7.49 6.59
CA ALA A 147 -20.89 -8.69 6.28
C ALA A 147 -20.24 -9.56 5.18
N GLU A 148 -19.53 -8.95 4.23
CA GLU A 148 -18.73 -9.67 3.24
C GLU A 148 -17.54 -10.41 3.89
N LEU A 149 -16.79 -9.74 4.76
CA LEU A 149 -15.66 -10.35 5.49
C LEU A 149 -16.12 -11.51 6.38
N LEU A 150 -17.24 -11.36 7.09
CA LEU A 150 -17.81 -12.43 7.91
C LEU A 150 -18.21 -13.64 7.06
N ARG A 151 -18.87 -13.42 5.91
CA ARG A 151 -19.20 -14.51 4.99
C ARG A 151 -17.96 -15.21 4.46
N ALA A 152 -16.91 -14.45 4.14
CA ALA A 152 -15.64 -15.02 3.70
C ALA A 152 -14.95 -15.85 4.80
N ALA A 153 -14.99 -15.38 6.05
CA ALA A 153 -14.42 -16.08 7.20
C ALA A 153 -15.19 -17.35 7.59
N CYS A 154 -16.52 -17.37 7.36
CA CYS A 154 -17.37 -18.53 7.63
C CYS A 154 -17.49 -19.50 6.45
N ALA A 155 -16.99 -19.14 5.27
CA ALA A 155 -17.00 -20.05 4.14
C ALA A 155 -16.11 -21.27 4.46
N PRO A 156 -16.57 -22.50 4.14
CA PRO A 156 -15.74 -23.68 4.35
C PRO A 156 -14.45 -23.51 3.55
N ALA A 157 -13.30 -23.77 4.18
CA ALA A 157 -11.96 -23.59 3.61
C ALA A 157 -11.62 -24.56 2.45
N GLY A 158 -12.61 -25.07 1.71
CA GLY A 158 -12.46 -26.24 0.83
C GLY A 158 -13.45 -26.33 -0.33
N GLY A 159 -13.64 -25.24 -1.08
CA GLY A 159 -14.39 -25.24 -2.35
C GLY A 159 -13.50 -25.21 -3.60
N GLY A 160 -12.24 -25.62 -3.50
CA GLY A 160 -11.26 -25.60 -4.61
C GLY A 160 -10.74 -27.01 -4.90
N GLY A 161 -11.64 -27.94 -5.20
CA GLY A 161 -11.30 -29.20 -5.86
C GLY A 161 -11.72 -29.10 -7.31
N GLY A 162 -10.74 -29.00 -8.21
CA GLY A 162 -10.88 -29.01 -9.66
C GLY A 162 -9.53 -29.25 -10.29
#